data_AF-A0AA89CCW0-F1
#
_entry.id   AF-A0AA89CCW0-F1
#
_cell.length_a   1.000
_cell.length_b   1.000
_cell.length_c   1.000
_cell.angle_alpha   90.00
_cell.angle_beta   90.00
_cell.angle_gamma   90.00
#
_symmetry.space_group_name_H-M   'P 1'
#
loop_
_entity.id
_entity.type
_entity.pdbx_description
1 polymer ?
#
loop_
_entity_poly.entity_id
_entity_poly.type
_entity_poly.pdbx_seq_one_letter_code
_entity_poly.pdbx_strand_id
1 'polypeptide(L)'
;MTVRHQTRDRSNKMLNMVQSYAARDRIPSLHLSDRMPTPDDIMDISLRAYLPTNIDETLLRSEMTVMIKKTLRDNLEVFKDLKIESHIHHPYQLESSRKSVISDCTPLILLLHADGLSCERGNDAQSARINGSNAWTQLQGLRMSIQEWHKRQFLLQDAYDELYSGQCARDKGTLFHLKIFFNHRSVSSNVKNDFDHNEEFLDCCAQGYILLAAVHIMNIRDLDEKPMDMPSDENERQLYLDRVAYEIADSCFLSVVHVSNKAADVSNETEDTYDYCICKQEKPGQMMIYCDNKHCKKGTWFHLECLCMNEEDVPNGKWYCSPECKMPIHTYKQGKGNRKVVADALTDHKRDYALMVMWRGLNQRIRKDAIRENDGERMIRH
;
A
#
# COMPACT_ATOMS: atom_id res chain seq x y z
N MET A 1 -9.08 11.35 -32.18
CA MET A 1 -8.86 12.80 -32.38
C MET A 1 -10.15 13.53 -32.03
N THR A 2 -10.14 14.33 -30.98
CA THR A 2 -11.26 15.17 -30.54
C THR A 2 -11.30 16.45 -31.36
N VAL A 3 -12.40 16.67 -32.09
CA VAL A 3 -12.63 17.88 -32.87
C VAL A 3 -13.13 18.96 -31.92
N ARG A 4 -12.42 20.10 -31.91
CA ARG A 4 -12.67 21.21 -30.96
C ARG A 4 -14.02 21.90 -31.16
N HIS A 5 -14.59 21.83 -32.37
CA HIS A 5 -15.89 22.41 -32.73
C HIS A 5 -16.64 21.42 -33.63
N GLN A 6 -17.80 20.95 -33.19
CA GLN A 6 -18.58 19.95 -33.93
C GLN A 6 -19.40 20.62 -35.05
N THR A 7 -19.32 20.10 -36.26
CA THR A 7 -20.18 20.48 -37.39
C THR A 7 -20.99 19.28 -37.85
N ARG A 8 -22.09 19.51 -38.60
CA ARG A 8 -22.97 18.44 -39.12
C ARG A 8 -22.20 17.32 -39.82
N ASP A 9 -21.11 17.67 -40.50
CA ASP A 9 -20.34 16.76 -41.34
C ASP A 9 -18.99 16.34 -40.68
N ARG A 10 -18.68 16.85 -39.48
CA ARG A 10 -17.49 16.51 -38.68
C ARG A 10 -17.84 16.48 -37.19
N SER A 11 -18.36 15.33 -36.75
CA SER A 11 -18.52 14.99 -35.34
C SER A 11 -17.32 14.20 -34.84
N ASN A 12 -17.16 14.14 -33.51
CA ASN A 12 -16.26 13.17 -32.90
C ASN A 12 -16.73 11.76 -33.30
N LYS A 13 -15.88 11.01 -33.99
CA LYS A 13 -16.11 9.58 -34.21
C LYS A 13 -15.91 8.88 -32.87
N MET A 14 -17.00 8.46 -32.25
CA MET A 14 -16.96 7.51 -31.14
C MET A 14 -16.53 6.17 -31.74
N LEU A 15 -15.35 5.70 -31.37
CA LEU A 15 -14.97 4.32 -31.60
C LEU A 15 -15.83 3.51 -30.63
N ASN A 16 -16.98 3.05 -31.11
CA ASN A 16 -17.71 1.99 -30.43
C ASN A 16 -16.79 0.79 -30.35
N MET A 17 -16.84 0.07 -29.25
CA MET A 17 -16.08 -1.14 -28.94
C MET A 17 -16.19 -2.15 -30.12
N VAL A 18 -15.29 -2.07 -31.11
CA VAL A 18 -15.25 -2.99 -32.24
C VAL A 18 -14.21 -4.03 -31.88
N GLN A 19 -14.64 -5.29 -31.74
CA GLN A 19 -13.88 -6.46 -31.27
C GLN A 19 -13.92 -6.75 -29.75
N SER A 20 -15.11 -6.70 -29.15
CA SER A 20 -15.35 -7.38 -27.88
C SER A 20 -15.86 -8.79 -28.16
N TYR A 21 -15.11 -9.80 -27.72
CA TYR A 21 -15.52 -11.19 -27.78
C TYR A 21 -15.99 -11.60 -26.38
N ALA A 22 -17.18 -12.20 -26.28
CA ALA A 22 -17.60 -12.85 -25.05
C ALA A 22 -16.84 -14.17 -24.96
N ALA A 23 -15.92 -14.28 -24.01
CA ALA A 23 -15.32 -15.55 -23.65
C ALA A 23 -16.15 -16.21 -22.56
N ARG A 24 -16.31 -17.52 -22.62
CA ARG A 24 -16.77 -18.29 -21.46
C ARG A 24 -15.77 -18.09 -20.33
N ASP A 25 -16.30 -17.82 -19.14
CA ASP A 25 -15.48 -17.75 -17.95
C ASP A 25 -14.77 -19.10 -17.73
N ARG A 26 -13.48 -19.05 -17.39
CA ARG A 26 -12.68 -20.25 -17.12
C ARG A 26 -13.02 -20.82 -15.74
N ILE A 27 -13.45 -19.95 -14.83
CA ILE A 27 -13.85 -20.30 -13.47
C ILE A 27 -15.30 -19.84 -13.30
N PRO A 28 -16.29 -20.67 -13.66
CA PRO A 28 -17.68 -20.26 -13.62
C PRO A 28 -18.13 -19.92 -12.19
N SER A 29 -18.60 -18.71 -12.00
CA SER A 29 -19.22 -18.23 -10.74
C SER A 29 -20.63 -18.77 -10.51
N LEU A 30 -21.03 -19.86 -11.19
CA LEU A 30 -22.40 -20.42 -11.13
C LEU A 30 -22.79 -20.93 -9.74
N HIS A 31 -21.81 -21.16 -8.87
CA HIS A 31 -22.02 -21.54 -7.48
C HIS A 31 -22.31 -20.33 -6.57
N LEU A 32 -22.08 -19.11 -7.05
CA LEU A 32 -22.38 -17.87 -6.34
C LEU A 32 -23.84 -17.47 -6.61
N SER A 33 -24.47 -16.83 -5.63
CA SER A 33 -25.83 -16.36 -5.76
C SER A 33 -25.91 -15.13 -6.66
N ASP A 34 -26.89 -15.11 -7.58
CA ASP A 34 -27.28 -13.91 -8.31
C ASP A 34 -28.11 -12.93 -7.46
N ARG A 35 -28.42 -13.29 -6.20
CA ARG A 35 -29.12 -12.39 -5.27
C ARG A 35 -28.26 -11.15 -5.05
N MET A 36 -28.83 -9.98 -5.32
CA MET A 36 -28.18 -8.71 -4.99
C MET A 36 -28.10 -8.54 -3.47
N PRO A 37 -26.95 -8.10 -2.93
CA PRO A 37 -26.82 -7.81 -1.51
C PRO A 37 -27.76 -6.66 -1.12
N THR A 38 -28.41 -6.81 0.03
CA THR A 38 -29.26 -5.80 0.65
C THR A 38 -28.43 -4.87 1.53
N PRO A 39 -28.93 -3.69 1.90
CA PRO A 39 -28.27 -2.83 2.88
C PRO A 39 -27.97 -3.54 4.21
N ASP A 40 -28.86 -4.44 4.67
CA ASP A 40 -28.65 -5.22 5.88
C ASP A 40 -27.48 -6.20 5.72
N ASP A 41 -27.36 -6.83 4.54
CA ASP A 41 -26.23 -7.74 4.23
C ASP A 41 -24.87 -7.01 4.32
N ILE A 42 -24.82 -5.68 4.11
CA ILE A 42 -23.60 -4.86 4.27
C ILE A 42 -23.28 -4.64 5.74
N MET A 43 -24.30 -4.40 6.57
CA MET A 43 -24.14 -4.17 8.00
C MET A 43 -23.64 -5.41 8.75
N ASP A 44 -23.92 -6.60 8.21
CA ASP A 44 -23.48 -7.88 8.76
C ASP A 44 -22.01 -8.23 8.41
N ILE A 45 -21.35 -7.48 7.52
CA ILE A 45 -19.94 -7.73 7.17
C ILE A 45 -19.05 -7.25 8.30
N SER A 46 -18.38 -8.18 8.98
CA SER A 46 -17.42 -7.85 10.03
C SER A 46 -16.29 -6.95 9.51
N LEU A 47 -15.92 -5.91 10.28
CA LEU A 47 -14.74 -5.09 10.00
C LEU A 47 -13.46 -5.95 9.83
N ARG A 48 -13.39 -7.09 10.52
CA ARG A 48 -12.27 -8.04 10.42
C ARG A 48 -12.15 -8.67 9.03
N ALA A 49 -13.18 -8.63 8.20
CA ALA A 49 -13.12 -9.06 6.80
C ALA A 49 -12.35 -8.06 5.90
N TYR A 50 -12.23 -6.79 6.33
CA TYR A 50 -11.54 -5.74 5.57
C TYR A 50 -10.16 -5.40 6.15
N LEU A 51 -9.89 -5.81 7.39
CA LEU A 51 -8.64 -5.50 8.07
C LEU A 51 -7.64 -6.65 7.89
N PRO A 52 -6.35 -6.35 7.62
CA PRO A 52 -5.31 -7.36 7.55
C PRO A 52 -5.22 -8.20 8.83
N THR A 53 -5.13 -9.51 8.67
CA THR A 53 -4.94 -10.49 9.75
C THR A 53 -3.49 -10.96 9.84
N ASN A 54 -3.16 -11.67 10.93
CA ASN A 54 -1.86 -12.36 11.04
C ASN A 54 -1.64 -13.39 9.91
N ILE A 55 -2.73 -13.98 9.40
CA ILE A 55 -2.67 -14.91 8.28
C ILE A 55 -2.28 -14.14 7.02
N ASP A 56 -2.87 -12.98 6.78
CA ASP A 56 -2.53 -12.13 5.62
C ASP A 56 -1.07 -11.68 5.66
N GLU A 57 -0.54 -11.31 6.82
CA GLU A 57 0.88 -10.97 6.97
C GLU A 57 1.79 -12.18 6.71
N THR A 58 1.42 -13.35 7.23
CA THR A 58 2.19 -14.59 7.01
C THR A 58 2.24 -14.96 5.53
N LEU A 59 1.09 -14.86 4.84
CA LEU A 59 1.01 -15.10 3.42
C LEU A 59 1.77 -14.04 2.63
N LEU A 60 1.59 -12.75 2.94
CA LEU A 60 2.34 -11.67 2.29
C LEU A 60 3.86 -11.87 2.41
N ARG A 61 4.33 -12.28 3.58
CA ARG A 61 5.74 -12.57 3.84
C ARG A 61 6.23 -13.79 3.05
N SER A 62 5.43 -14.86 2.94
CA SER A 62 5.80 -16.02 2.12
C SER A 62 5.91 -15.63 0.64
N GLU A 63 4.99 -14.79 0.15
CA GLU A 63 5.04 -14.28 -1.22
C GLU A 63 6.24 -13.39 -1.50
N MET A 64 6.59 -12.49 -0.57
CA MET A 64 7.83 -11.70 -0.65
C MET A 64 9.06 -12.59 -0.69
N THR A 65 9.08 -13.64 0.15
CA THR A 65 10.18 -14.61 0.19
C THR A 65 10.35 -15.29 -1.17
N VAL A 66 9.27 -15.66 -1.86
CA VAL A 66 9.33 -16.21 -3.23
C VAL A 66 9.94 -15.22 -4.21
N MET A 67 9.57 -13.93 -4.16
CA MET A 67 10.14 -12.90 -5.04
C MET A 67 11.63 -12.65 -4.76
N ILE A 68 12.04 -12.71 -3.49
CA ILE A 68 13.45 -12.62 -3.09
C ILE A 68 14.21 -13.83 -3.64
N LYS A 69 13.73 -15.06 -3.41
CA LYS A 69 14.33 -16.29 -3.94
C LYS A 69 14.56 -16.21 -5.46
N LYS A 70 13.57 -15.75 -6.23
CA LYS A 70 13.72 -15.52 -7.68
C LYS A 70 14.84 -14.55 -8.00
N THR A 71 14.89 -13.41 -7.31
CA THR A 71 15.95 -12.40 -7.49
C THR A 71 17.34 -12.96 -7.24
N LEU A 72 17.50 -13.74 -6.16
CA LEU A 72 18.77 -14.35 -5.80
C LEU A 72 19.20 -15.37 -6.86
N ARG A 73 18.31 -16.26 -7.33
CA ARG A 73 18.63 -17.20 -8.42
C ARG A 73 18.98 -16.50 -9.71
N ASP A 74 18.24 -15.47 -10.08
CA ASP A 74 18.41 -14.82 -11.38
C ASP A 74 19.75 -14.06 -11.47
N ASN A 75 20.32 -13.66 -10.33
CA ASN A 75 21.51 -12.81 -10.26
C ASN A 75 22.75 -13.45 -9.60
N LEU A 76 22.61 -14.54 -8.83
CA LEU A 76 23.73 -15.21 -8.16
C LEU A 76 23.97 -16.59 -8.77
N GLU A 77 25.18 -16.80 -9.30
CA GLU A 77 25.57 -18.06 -9.96
C GLU A 77 25.38 -19.28 -9.06
N VAL A 78 25.61 -19.11 -7.76
CA VAL A 78 25.50 -20.17 -6.76
C VAL A 78 24.08 -20.68 -6.54
N PHE A 79 23.05 -20.07 -7.12
CA PHE A 79 21.67 -20.51 -7.00
C PHE A 79 21.02 -20.84 -8.36
N LYS A 80 21.69 -20.65 -9.49
CA LYS A 80 21.08 -20.74 -10.84
C LYS A 80 20.52 -22.11 -11.20
N ASP A 81 21.13 -23.17 -10.69
CA ASP A 81 20.72 -24.56 -10.90
C ASP A 81 19.56 -24.99 -9.98
N LEU A 82 19.23 -24.20 -8.95
CA LEU A 82 18.12 -24.50 -8.05
C LEU A 82 16.77 -24.22 -8.72
N LYS A 83 15.83 -25.14 -8.51
CA LYS A 83 14.46 -25.01 -9.00
C LYS A 83 13.64 -24.16 -8.05
N ILE A 84 13.29 -22.96 -8.50
CA ILE A 84 12.39 -22.06 -7.78
C ILE A 84 11.10 -21.93 -8.58
N GLU A 85 9.97 -22.05 -7.89
CA GLU A 85 8.64 -21.86 -8.47
C GLU A 85 8.57 -20.53 -9.23
N SER A 86 8.09 -20.60 -10.48
CA SER A 86 8.09 -19.45 -11.40
C SER A 86 7.00 -18.42 -11.09
N HIS A 87 5.96 -18.82 -10.37
CA HIS A 87 4.81 -18.03 -9.93
C HIS A 87 4.25 -18.68 -8.65
N ILE A 88 3.44 -17.95 -7.91
CA ILE A 88 2.85 -18.45 -6.67
C ILE A 88 1.58 -19.23 -7.03
N HIS A 89 1.51 -20.49 -6.60
CA HIS A 89 0.40 -21.38 -6.92
C HIS A 89 -0.93 -20.90 -6.35
N HIS A 90 -2.00 -21.03 -7.14
CA HIS A 90 -3.36 -20.72 -6.73
C HIS A 90 -4.34 -21.82 -7.18
N PRO A 91 -5.51 -21.97 -6.51
CA PRO A 91 -6.41 -23.11 -6.74
C PRO A 91 -6.92 -23.26 -8.18
N TYR A 92 -6.97 -22.16 -8.94
CA TYR A 92 -7.54 -22.10 -10.28
C TYR A 92 -6.51 -21.95 -11.40
N GLN A 93 -5.26 -22.33 -11.14
CA GLN A 93 -4.17 -22.15 -12.08
C GLN A 93 -4.37 -22.97 -13.37
N LEU A 94 -4.90 -24.19 -13.25
CA LEU A 94 -5.14 -25.05 -14.40
C LEU A 94 -6.21 -24.44 -15.32
N GLU A 95 -7.27 -23.90 -14.75
CA GLU A 95 -8.34 -23.19 -15.43
C GLU A 95 -7.79 -21.93 -16.10
N SER A 96 -7.02 -21.13 -15.34
CA SER A 96 -6.45 -19.84 -15.77
C SER A 96 -5.38 -20.00 -16.86
N SER A 97 -4.77 -21.17 -17.01
CA SER A 97 -3.82 -21.44 -18.11
C SER A 97 -4.46 -21.81 -19.45
N ARG A 98 -5.75 -22.17 -19.48
CA ARG A 98 -6.45 -22.62 -20.72
C ARG A 98 -6.75 -21.46 -21.65
N LYS A 99 -6.78 -21.69 -22.97
CA LYS A 99 -7.25 -20.66 -23.92
C LYS A 99 -8.74 -20.36 -23.74
N SER A 100 -9.11 -19.09 -23.85
CA SER A 100 -10.51 -18.65 -23.79
C SER A 100 -11.34 -19.27 -24.92
N VAL A 101 -12.55 -19.74 -24.58
CA VAL A 101 -13.54 -20.24 -25.55
C VAL A 101 -14.53 -19.13 -25.84
N ILE A 102 -14.66 -18.74 -27.11
CA ILE A 102 -15.60 -17.69 -27.53
C ILE A 102 -17.04 -18.25 -27.48
N SER A 103 -17.98 -17.48 -26.95
CA SER A 103 -19.39 -17.85 -26.81
C SER A 103 -20.27 -17.17 -27.85
N ASP A 104 -21.23 -17.92 -28.38
CA ASP A 104 -21.92 -17.60 -29.62
C ASP A 104 -23.24 -16.83 -29.42
N CYS A 105 -24.01 -17.02 -28.32
CA CYS A 105 -25.44 -16.67 -28.38
C CYS A 105 -26.19 -16.23 -27.09
N THR A 106 -25.55 -15.86 -25.98
CA THR A 106 -26.29 -15.33 -24.81
C THR A 106 -25.51 -14.21 -24.11
N PRO A 107 -26.13 -13.08 -23.72
CA PRO A 107 -25.45 -12.04 -22.95
C PRO A 107 -25.04 -12.60 -21.58
N LEU A 108 -23.75 -12.88 -21.45
CA LEU A 108 -23.10 -13.09 -20.17
C LEU A 108 -22.90 -11.72 -19.50
N ILE A 109 -23.00 -11.68 -18.18
CA ILE A 109 -22.60 -10.49 -17.41
C ILE A 109 -21.13 -10.24 -17.72
N LEU A 110 -20.84 -9.14 -18.40
CA LEU A 110 -19.49 -8.72 -18.73
C LEU A 110 -18.98 -7.82 -17.62
N LEU A 111 -17.92 -8.24 -16.93
CA LEU A 111 -17.17 -7.33 -16.06
C LEU A 111 -16.50 -6.27 -16.92
N LEU A 112 -16.93 -5.01 -16.77
CA LEU A 112 -16.33 -3.87 -17.44
C LEU A 112 -15.35 -3.19 -16.48
N HIS A 113 -14.07 -3.48 -16.67
CA HIS A 113 -13.00 -2.87 -15.90
C HIS A 113 -12.76 -1.42 -16.35
N ALA A 114 -12.82 -0.47 -15.43
CA ALA A 114 -12.54 0.94 -15.71
C ALA A 114 -11.92 1.67 -14.51
N ASP A 115 -11.53 2.93 -14.68
CA ASP A 115 -11.21 3.80 -13.54
C ASP A 115 -12.46 4.08 -12.68
N GLY A 116 -12.27 4.51 -11.43
CA GLY A 116 -13.39 4.73 -10.49
C GLY A 116 -14.45 5.69 -11.04
N LEU A 117 -14.06 6.78 -11.70
CA LEU A 117 -15.00 7.74 -12.29
C LEU A 117 -15.77 7.12 -13.46
N SER A 118 -15.12 6.28 -14.26
CA SER A 118 -15.74 5.54 -15.35
C SER A 118 -16.70 4.45 -14.84
N CYS A 119 -16.37 3.79 -13.72
CA CYS A 119 -17.28 2.88 -13.03
C CYS A 119 -18.51 3.62 -12.49
N GLU A 120 -18.34 4.75 -11.81
CA GLU A 120 -19.46 5.59 -11.33
C GLU A 120 -20.37 6.02 -12.47
N ARG A 121 -19.80 6.49 -13.59
CA ARG A 121 -20.57 6.85 -14.79
C ARG A 121 -21.34 5.65 -15.37
N GLY A 122 -20.76 4.46 -15.32
CA GLY A 122 -21.42 3.22 -15.74
C GLY A 122 -22.59 2.86 -14.82
N ASN A 123 -22.39 2.97 -13.51
CA ASN A 123 -23.42 2.74 -12.49
C ASN A 123 -24.56 3.77 -12.59
N ASP A 124 -24.24 5.05 -12.81
CA ASP A 124 -25.22 6.12 -13.04
C ASP A 124 -26.04 5.85 -14.30
N ALA A 125 -25.39 5.38 -15.38
CA ALA A 125 -26.08 5.03 -16.62
C ALA A 125 -27.05 3.85 -16.44
N GLN A 126 -26.71 2.87 -15.59
CA GLN A 126 -27.61 1.78 -15.21
C GLN A 126 -28.77 2.28 -14.35
N SER A 127 -28.49 3.09 -13.33
CA SER A 127 -29.49 3.70 -12.46
C SER A 127 -30.50 4.55 -13.24
N ALA A 128 -30.02 5.36 -14.18
CA ALA A 128 -30.88 6.17 -15.05
C ALA A 128 -31.78 5.33 -15.97
N ARG A 129 -31.40 4.07 -16.22
CA ARG A 129 -32.11 3.14 -17.11
C ARG A 129 -32.86 2.05 -16.35
N ILE A 130 -32.96 2.12 -15.02
CA ILE A 130 -33.58 1.08 -14.19
C ILE A 130 -35.03 0.79 -14.57
N ASN A 131 -35.76 1.78 -15.09
CA ASN A 131 -37.14 1.64 -15.57
C ASN A 131 -37.24 1.07 -16.99
N GLY A 132 -36.14 0.60 -17.59
CA GLY A 132 -36.14 -0.07 -18.89
C GLY A 132 -37.01 -1.32 -18.89
N SER A 133 -37.59 -1.66 -20.04
CA SER A 133 -38.54 -2.77 -20.17
C SER A 133 -37.90 -4.16 -20.13
N ASN A 134 -36.57 -4.24 -20.26
CA ASN A 134 -35.81 -5.49 -20.17
C ASN A 134 -34.35 -5.27 -19.75
N ALA A 135 -33.66 -6.36 -19.38
CA ALA A 135 -32.27 -6.37 -18.91
C ALA A 135 -31.28 -5.68 -19.88
N TRP A 136 -31.48 -5.80 -21.19
CA TRP A 136 -30.64 -5.14 -22.20
C TRP A 136 -30.81 -3.62 -22.16
N THR A 137 -32.05 -3.14 -22.07
CA THR A 137 -32.32 -1.69 -21.99
C THR A 137 -31.83 -1.07 -20.68
N GLN A 138 -31.81 -1.87 -19.61
CA GLN A 138 -31.28 -1.51 -18.29
C GLN A 138 -29.75 -1.65 -18.19
N LEU A 139 -29.08 -2.13 -19.26
CA LEU A 139 -27.64 -2.41 -19.29
C LEU A 139 -27.16 -3.42 -18.22
N GLN A 140 -28.03 -4.34 -17.78
CA GLN A 140 -27.71 -5.34 -16.75
C GLN A 140 -26.64 -6.37 -17.19
N GLY A 141 -26.34 -6.44 -18.49
CA GLY A 141 -25.25 -7.27 -19.02
C GLY A 141 -23.85 -6.69 -18.77
N LEU A 142 -23.72 -5.49 -18.20
CA LEU A 142 -22.44 -4.89 -17.83
C LEU A 142 -22.33 -4.82 -16.31
N ARG A 143 -21.25 -5.29 -15.72
CA ARG A 143 -20.96 -5.09 -14.30
C ARG A 143 -19.70 -4.25 -14.17
N MET A 144 -19.85 -3.00 -13.74
CA MET A 144 -18.71 -2.12 -13.55
C MET A 144 -17.80 -2.70 -12.47
N SER A 145 -16.50 -2.73 -12.76
CA SER A 145 -15.48 -3.19 -11.81
C SER A 145 -14.28 -2.26 -11.89
N ILE A 146 -13.70 -1.92 -10.74
CA ILE A 146 -12.52 -1.06 -10.71
C ILE A 146 -11.35 -1.84 -11.31
N GLN A 147 -10.62 -1.20 -12.21
CA GLN A 147 -9.45 -1.79 -12.86
C GLN A 147 -8.22 -1.72 -11.94
N GLU A 148 -7.60 -2.87 -11.67
CA GLU A 148 -6.43 -3.00 -10.78
C GLU A 148 -5.22 -2.15 -11.22
N TRP A 149 -5.12 -1.82 -12.52
CA TRP A 149 -4.06 -0.94 -13.03
C TRP A 149 -4.04 0.43 -12.34
N HIS A 150 -5.21 1.02 -12.04
CA HIS A 150 -5.28 2.31 -11.37
C HIS A 150 -4.80 2.22 -9.92
N LYS A 151 -5.14 1.13 -9.22
CA LYS A 151 -4.64 0.86 -7.87
C LYS A 151 -3.11 0.76 -7.86
N ARG A 152 -2.51 0.05 -8.82
CA ARG A 152 -1.05 0.01 -8.98
C ARG A 152 -0.43 1.37 -9.26
N GLN A 153 -1.07 2.18 -10.11
CA GLN A 153 -0.61 3.54 -10.39
C GLN A 153 -0.59 4.41 -9.13
N PHE A 154 -1.65 4.36 -8.30
CA PHE A 154 -1.70 5.10 -7.04
C PHE A 154 -0.63 4.64 -6.06
N LEU A 155 -0.51 3.33 -5.84
CA LEU A 155 0.50 2.78 -4.91
C LEU A 155 1.93 3.08 -5.36
N LEU A 156 2.18 3.12 -6.67
CA LEU A 156 3.48 3.50 -7.22
C LEU A 156 3.71 5.02 -7.09
N GLN A 157 2.68 5.85 -7.27
CA GLN A 157 2.76 7.29 -7.00
C GLN A 157 3.10 7.56 -5.53
N ASP A 158 2.43 6.89 -4.59
CA ASP A 158 2.71 7.01 -3.15
C ASP A 158 4.17 6.65 -2.83
N ALA A 159 4.70 5.58 -3.45
CA ALA A 159 6.09 5.18 -3.29
C ALA A 159 7.06 6.24 -3.80
N TYR A 160 6.74 6.92 -4.92
CA TYR A 160 7.56 7.99 -5.46
C TYR A 160 7.43 9.28 -4.65
N ASP A 161 6.25 9.61 -4.15
CA ASP A 161 6.07 10.79 -3.29
C ASP A 161 6.86 10.63 -1.97
N GLU A 162 6.98 9.40 -1.46
CA GLU A 162 7.78 9.07 -0.28
C GLU A 162 9.29 9.03 -0.56
N LEU A 163 9.72 8.35 -1.63
CA LEU A 163 11.12 7.97 -1.82
C LEU A 163 11.85 8.82 -2.89
N TYR A 164 11.13 9.49 -3.79
CA TYR A 164 11.71 10.16 -4.96
C TYR A 164 11.67 11.68 -4.82
N SER A 165 12.76 12.26 -4.30
CA SER A 165 12.91 13.71 -4.16
C SER A 165 14.16 14.23 -4.86
N GLY A 166 14.01 15.30 -5.65
CA GLY A 166 15.13 15.97 -6.31
C GLY A 166 16.16 16.57 -5.36
N GLN A 167 15.80 16.82 -4.11
CA GLN A 167 16.72 17.30 -3.09
C GLN A 167 17.75 16.24 -2.70
N CYS A 168 17.41 14.96 -2.87
CA CYS A 168 18.26 13.82 -2.51
C CYS A 168 19.26 13.45 -3.62
N ALA A 169 19.45 14.29 -4.65
CA ALA A 169 20.34 14.00 -5.78
C ALA A 169 21.79 13.68 -5.39
N ARG A 170 22.26 14.20 -4.25
CA ARG A 170 23.61 13.96 -3.72
C ARG A 170 23.66 12.84 -2.67
N ASP A 171 22.51 12.35 -2.23
CA ASP A 171 22.40 11.34 -1.19
C ASP A 171 22.50 9.96 -1.84
N LYS A 172 23.70 9.38 -1.77
CA LYS A 172 24.04 8.10 -2.38
C LYS A 172 23.07 7.00 -1.95
N GLY A 173 22.50 6.31 -2.94
CA GLY A 173 21.54 5.22 -2.75
C GLY A 173 20.08 5.65 -2.85
N THR A 174 19.76 6.94 -2.73
CA THR A 174 18.36 7.36 -2.93
C THR A 174 17.90 7.12 -4.36
N LEU A 175 16.61 6.89 -4.59
CA LEU A 175 16.03 6.69 -5.93
C LEU A 175 16.42 7.83 -6.88
N PHE A 176 16.42 9.08 -6.41
CA PHE A 176 16.81 10.22 -7.25
C PHE A 176 18.30 10.21 -7.58
N HIS A 177 19.18 9.86 -6.62
CA HIS A 177 20.60 9.66 -6.87
C HIS A 177 20.84 8.53 -7.88
N LEU A 178 20.23 7.35 -7.67
CA LEU A 178 20.38 6.18 -8.54
C LEU A 178 19.87 6.46 -9.96
N LYS A 179 18.78 7.22 -10.11
CA LYS A 179 18.28 7.68 -11.41
C LYS A 179 19.33 8.45 -12.18
N ILE A 180 20.02 9.40 -11.51
CA ILE A 180 21.08 10.19 -12.13
C ILE A 180 22.28 9.30 -12.46
N PHE A 181 22.69 8.46 -11.50
CA PHE A 181 23.87 7.61 -11.62
C PHE A 181 23.75 6.61 -12.79
N PHE A 182 22.60 5.94 -12.92
CA PHE A 182 22.31 5.01 -14.01
C PHE A 182 21.69 5.68 -15.25
N ASN A 183 21.56 7.01 -15.27
CA ASN A 183 21.06 7.80 -16.40
C ASN A 183 19.65 7.40 -16.88
N HIS A 184 18.73 7.08 -15.95
CA HIS A 184 17.31 6.86 -16.26
C HIS A 184 16.59 8.19 -16.52
N ARG A 185 16.48 8.59 -17.79
CA ARG A 185 15.93 9.90 -18.18
C ARG A 185 14.40 9.96 -18.17
N SER A 186 13.74 8.84 -18.45
CA SER A 186 12.28 8.75 -18.55
C SER A 186 11.57 8.61 -17.21
N VAL A 187 12.30 8.32 -16.12
CA VAL A 187 11.72 8.25 -14.77
C VAL A 187 11.38 9.65 -14.30
N SER A 188 10.17 9.87 -13.80
CA SER A 188 9.75 11.19 -13.31
C SER A 188 8.95 11.09 -12.00
N SER A 189 8.61 12.22 -11.39
CA SER A 189 7.68 12.22 -10.25
C SER A 189 6.22 12.05 -10.67
N ASN A 190 5.92 12.07 -11.98
CA ASN A 190 4.58 11.87 -12.52
C ASN A 190 4.42 10.42 -12.97
N VAL A 191 4.14 9.53 -12.01
CA VAL A 191 4.04 8.08 -12.24
C VAL A 191 2.96 7.76 -13.27
N LYS A 192 1.85 8.51 -13.31
CA LYS A 192 0.77 8.27 -14.27
C LYS A 192 1.24 8.35 -15.72
N ASN A 193 2.10 9.32 -16.04
CA ASN A 193 2.58 9.51 -17.40
C ASN A 193 3.71 8.55 -17.75
N ASP A 194 4.54 8.21 -16.77
CA ASP A 194 5.79 7.45 -16.97
C ASP A 194 5.75 6.08 -16.25
N PHE A 195 4.57 5.48 -16.12
CA PHE A 195 4.31 4.31 -15.26
C PHE A 195 5.30 3.16 -15.47
N ASP A 196 5.48 2.74 -16.73
CA ASP A 196 6.34 1.59 -17.05
C ASP A 196 7.80 1.87 -16.64
N HIS A 197 8.32 3.06 -16.96
CA HIS A 197 9.68 3.45 -16.59
C HIS A 197 9.86 3.54 -15.08
N ASN A 198 8.85 4.08 -14.39
CA ASN A 198 8.87 4.23 -12.94
C ASN A 198 8.79 2.88 -12.22
N GLU A 199 7.98 1.96 -12.73
CA GLU A 199 7.87 0.59 -12.22
C GLU A 199 9.18 -0.17 -12.42
N GLU A 200 9.70 -0.20 -13.65
CA GLU A 200 10.95 -0.90 -13.97
C GLU A 200 12.12 -0.36 -13.14
N PHE A 201 12.18 0.96 -12.95
CA PHE A 201 13.23 1.58 -12.15
C PHE A 201 13.12 1.22 -10.66
N LEU A 202 11.91 1.22 -10.09
CA LEU A 202 11.70 0.81 -8.70
C LEU A 202 12.05 -0.67 -8.51
N ASP A 203 11.64 -1.54 -9.44
CA ASP A 203 11.99 -2.96 -9.43
C ASP A 203 13.50 -3.18 -9.51
N CYS A 204 14.19 -2.49 -10.43
CA CYS A 204 15.65 -2.54 -10.55
C CYS A 204 16.35 -2.11 -9.24
N CYS A 205 15.93 -1.01 -8.63
CA CYS A 205 16.49 -0.53 -7.37
C CYS A 205 16.23 -1.53 -6.23
N ALA A 206 15.02 -2.07 -6.13
CA ALA A 206 14.66 -3.05 -5.10
C ALA A 206 15.47 -4.34 -5.26
N GLN A 207 15.66 -4.84 -6.48
CA GLN A 207 16.53 -6.00 -6.74
C GLN A 207 17.98 -5.72 -6.34
N GLY A 208 18.51 -4.54 -6.67
CA GLY A 208 19.85 -4.13 -6.25
C GLY A 208 20.02 -4.13 -4.73
N TYR A 209 19.02 -3.63 -3.99
CA TYR A 209 19.03 -3.64 -2.53
C TYR A 209 18.82 -5.03 -1.91
N ILE A 210 18.03 -5.89 -2.54
CA ILE A 210 17.91 -7.31 -2.14
C ILE A 210 19.27 -8.02 -2.29
N LEU A 211 19.98 -7.78 -3.39
CA LEU A 211 21.31 -8.36 -3.60
C LEU A 211 22.33 -7.81 -2.60
N LEU A 212 22.27 -6.51 -2.30
CA LEU A 212 23.11 -5.92 -1.26
C LEU A 212 22.84 -6.55 0.12
N ALA A 213 21.58 -6.77 0.48
CA ALA A 213 21.22 -7.47 1.71
C ALA A 213 21.74 -8.92 1.72
N ALA A 214 21.63 -9.62 0.59
CA ALA A 214 22.15 -10.99 0.44
C ALA A 214 23.68 -11.05 0.64
N VAL A 215 24.43 -10.10 0.05
CA VAL A 215 25.88 -9.98 0.22
C VAL A 215 26.25 -9.90 1.71
N HIS A 216 25.51 -9.09 2.47
CA HIS A 216 25.72 -8.97 3.92
C HIS A 216 25.35 -10.24 4.71
N ILE A 217 24.21 -10.87 4.40
CA ILE A 217 23.73 -12.08 5.10
C ILE A 217 24.61 -13.29 4.81
N MET A 218 25.07 -13.43 3.56
CA MET A 218 25.94 -14.51 3.11
C MET A 218 27.42 -14.27 3.44
N ASN A 219 27.75 -13.09 3.97
CA ASN A 219 29.11 -12.66 4.31
C ASN A 219 30.11 -12.83 3.14
N ILE A 220 29.69 -12.39 1.95
CA ILE A 220 30.51 -12.34 0.73
C ILE A 220 30.89 -10.89 0.40
N ARG A 221 31.88 -10.67 -0.45
CA ARG A 221 32.37 -9.32 -0.82
C ARG A 221 31.71 -8.79 -2.08
N ASP A 222 31.42 -9.67 -3.02
CA ASP A 222 30.80 -9.38 -4.30
C ASP A 222 29.87 -10.52 -4.73
N LEU A 223 29.17 -10.34 -5.85
CA LEU A 223 28.14 -11.27 -6.33
C LEU A 223 28.73 -12.54 -6.98
N ASP A 224 30.03 -12.54 -7.30
CA ASP A 224 30.72 -13.65 -7.94
C ASP A 224 31.37 -14.59 -6.90
N GLU A 225 31.54 -14.13 -5.66
CA GLU A 225 32.08 -14.92 -4.55
C GLU A 225 31.07 -15.96 -4.04
N LYS A 226 31.55 -17.21 -3.90
CA LYS A 226 30.79 -18.29 -3.26
C LYS A 226 30.90 -18.16 -1.73
N PRO A 227 29.79 -18.21 -0.97
CA PRO A 227 29.83 -18.18 0.49
C PRO A 227 30.63 -19.35 1.05
N MET A 228 31.39 -19.08 2.11
CA MET A 228 32.25 -20.07 2.76
C MET A 228 31.45 -21.23 3.39
N ASP A 229 30.23 -20.93 3.85
CA ASP A 229 29.29 -21.87 4.46
C ASP A 229 28.31 -22.50 3.46
N MET A 230 28.53 -22.30 2.14
CA MET A 230 27.64 -22.81 1.10
C MET A 230 27.64 -24.35 1.06
N PRO A 231 26.49 -25.02 1.27
CA PRO A 231 26.42 -26.49 1.24
C PRO A 231 26.72 -27.07 -0.14
N SER A 232 27.05 -28.36 -0.18
CA SER A 232 27.29 -29.10 -1.44
C SER A 232 26.06 -29.84 -1.93
N ASP A 233 25.22 -30.34 -1.03
CA ASP A 233 23.97 -31.04 -1.38
C ASP A 233 22.91 -30.06 -1.90
N GLU A 234 22.14 -30.49 -2.91
CA GLU A 234 21.10 -29.67 -3.53
C GLU A 234 20.00 -29.27 -2.53
N ASN A 235 19.57 -30.19 -1.65
CA ASN A 235 18.52 -29.89 -0.67
C ASN A 235 19.02 -28.93 0.41
N GLU A 236 20.26 -29.12 0.87
CA GLU A 236 20.87 -28.20 1.83
C GLU A 236 21.07 -26.80 1.24
N ARG A 237 21.42 -26.70 -0.05
CA ARG A 237 21.49 -25.41 -0.76
C ARG A 237 20.11 -24.76 -0.91
N GLN A 238 19.06 -25.55 -1.12
CA GLN A 238 17.69 -25.03 -1.11
C GLN A 238 17.32 -24.47 0.27
N LEU A 239 17.65 -25.16 1.35
CA LEU A 239 17.44 -24.66 2.73
C LEU A 239 18.27 -23.40 3.01
N TYR A 240 19.49 -23.32 2.48
CA TYR A 240 20.32 -22.13 2.57
C TYR A 240 19.67 -20.93 1.88
N LEU A 241 19.21 -21.10 0.65
CA LEU A 241 18.49 -20.07 -0.10
C LEU A 241 17.22 -19.63 0.64
N ASP A 242 16.48 -20.59 1.19
CA ASP A 242 15.25 -20.33 1.95
C ASP A 242 15.51 -19.49 3.20
N ARG A 243 16.56 -19.82 3.95
CA ARG A 243 17.01 -19.04 5.11
C ARG A 243 17.40 -17.62 4.70
N VAL A 244 18.26 -17.46 3.70
CA VAL A 244 18.71 -16.12 3.25
C VAL A 244 17.52 -15.28 2.80
N ALA A 245 16.61 -15.84 2.00
CA ALA A 245 15.43 -15.13 1.54
C ALA A 245 14.50 -14.74 2.71
N TYR A 246 14.34 -15.61 3.71
CA TYR A 246 13.56 -15.31 4.91
C TYR A 246 14.18 -14.19 5.73
N GLU A 247 15.50 -14.21 5.97
CA GLU A 247 16.20 -13.15 6.71
C GLU A 247 16.09 -11.79 6.00
N ILE A 248 16.19 -11.77 4.66
CA ILE A 248 15.94 -10.56 3.86
C ILE A 248 14.49 -10.09 4.03
N ALA A 249 13.51 -10.99 3.87
CA ALA A 249 12.10 -10.65 3.99
C ALA A 249 11.79 -10.06 5.37
N ASP A 250 12.26 -10.70 6.44
CA ASP A 250 12.08 -10.25 7.82
C ASP A 250 12.67 -8.85 8.04
N SER A 251 13.83 -8.57 7.45
CA SER A 251 14.49 -7.27 7.62
C SER A 251 13.72 -6.08 7.02
N CYS A 252 12.96 -6.29 5.95
CA CYS A 252 12.22 -5.21 5.28
C CYS A 252 10.70 -5.25 5.53
N PHE A 253 10.19 -6.28 6.23
CA PHE A 253 8.76 -6.44 6.42
C PHE A 253 8.21 -5.41 7.42
N LEU A 254 7.22 -4.63 7.00
CA LEU A 254 6.50 -3.72 7.87
C LEU A 254 5.17 -4.34 8.32
N SER A 255 5.09 -4.76 9.58
CA SER A 255 3.85 -5.25 10.18
C SER A 255 2.86 -4.10 10.41
N VAL A 256 1.63 -4.30 9.98
CA VAL A 256 0.51 -3.36 10.11
C VAL A 256 -0.58 -3.88 11.05
N VAL A 257 -0.55 -5.16 11.41
CA VAL A 257 -1.58 -5.82 12.25
C VAL A 257 -1.78 -5.13 13.60
N HIS A 258 -0.73 -4.57 14.22
CA HIS A 258 -0.86 -3.85 15.48
C HIS A 258 -1.72 -2.57 15.39
N VAL A 259 -1.73 -1.92 14.23
CA VAL A 259 -2.56 -0.73 13.97
C VAL A 259 -3.98 -1.18 13.61
N SER A 260 -4.10 -2.24 12.82
CA SER A 260 -5.39 -2.83 12.42
C SER A 260 -6.19 -3.36 13.62
N ASN A 261 -5.54 -4.06 14.56
CA ASN A 261 -6.20 -4.59 15.75
C ASN A 261 -6.75 -3.47 16.64
N LYS A 262 -5.98 -2.38 16.82
CA LYS A 262 -6.48 -1.20 17.54
C LYS A 262 -7.68 -0.57 16.84
N ALA A 263 -7.66 -0.46 15.52
CA ALA A 263 -8.80 0.07 14.76
C ALA A 263 -10.04 -0.84 14.84
N ALA A 264 -9.85 -2.16 14.89
CA ALA A 264 -10.93 -3.12 15.11
C ALA A 264 -11.51 -3.02 16.53
N ASP A 265 -10.66 -2.89 17.54
CA ASP A 265 -11.05 -2.86 18.96
C ASP A 265 -11.77 -1.54 19.34
N VAL A 266 -11.41 -0.41 18.70
CA VAL A 266 -12.11 0.88 18.86
C VAL A 266 -13.59 0.81 18.46
N SER A 267 -13.99 -0.14 17.62
CA SER A 267 -15.41 -0.33 17.28
C SER A 267 -16.23 -1.01 18.39
N ASN A 268 -15.59 -1.50 19.46
CA ASN A 268 -16.22 -2.18 20.60
C ASN A 268 -16.17 -1.43 21.93
N GLU A 269 -15.49 -0.29 22.04
CA GLU A 269 -15.40 0.49 23.29
C GLU A 269 -16.04 1.87 23.15
N THR A 270 -17.24 2.03 23.70
CA THR A 270 -17.84 3.33 24.04
C THR A 270 -17.30 3.83 25.38
N GLU A 271 -15.98 4.02 25.50
CA GLU A 271 -15.42 4.80 26.62
C GLU A 271 -14.69 6.01 26.05
N ASP A 272 -15.36 7.17 26.09
CA ASP A 272 -14.75 8.48 25.90
C ASP A 272 -13.59 8.63 26.89
N THR A 273 -12.36 8.39 26.42
CA THR A 273 -11.16 8.65 27.22
C THR A 273 -11.04 10.16 27.47
N TYR A 274 -11.35 10.60 28.69
CA TYR A 274 -11.24 12.00 29.10
C TYR A 274 -9.76 12.42 29.16
N ASP A 275 -9.30 13.12 28.12
CA ASP A 275 -7.91 13.52 27.97
C ASP A 275 -7.52 14.82 28.67
N TYR A 276 -8.47 15.46 29.36
CA TYR A 276 -8.23 16.72 30.04
C TYR A 276 -7.72 16.52 31.47
N CYS A 277 -7.00 17.53 31.95
CA CYS A 277 -6.36 17.61 33.25
C CYS A 277 -5.27 16.55 33.49
N ILE A 278 -4.43 16.80 34.49
CA ILE A 278 -3.41 15.84 34.94
C ILE A 278 -4.02 14.58 35.56
N CYS A 279 -5.27 14.64 36.04
CA CYS A 279 -5.93 13.52 36.70
C CYS A 279 -6.59 12.53 35.73
N LYS A 280 -6.79 12.91 34.45
CA LYS A 280 -7.39 12.06 33.41
C LYS A 280 -8.74 11.44 33.81
N GLN A 281 -9.52 12.20 34.58
CA GLN A 281 -10.83 11.80 35.08
C GLN A 281 -11.82 12.92 34.81
N GLU A 282 -12.96 12.61 34.20
CA GLU A 282 -14.05 13.57 34.05
C GLU A 282 -14.70 13.84 35.41
N LYS A 283 -14.82 15.11 35.79
CA LYS A 283 -15.52 15.54 37.00
C LYS A 283 -16.61 16.55 36.61
N PRO A 284 -17.85 16.08 36.35
CA PRO A 284 -18.94 16.97 35.91
C PRO A 284 -19.19 18.12 36.88
N GLY A 285 -19.29 19.34 36.36
CA GLY A 285 -19.56 20.55 37.15
C GLY A 285 -18.36 21.16 37.88
N GLN A 286 -17.16 20.56 37.77
CA GLN A 286 -15.95 21.18 38.31
C GLN A 286 -15.45 22.32 37.43
N MET A 287 -14.97 23.39 38.06
CA MET A 287 -14.38 24.51 37.34
C MET A 287 -13.00 24.17 36.81
N MET A 288 -12.73 24.62 35.59
CA MET A 288 -11.50 24.35 34.88
C MET A 288 -10.85 25.63 34.36
N ILE A 289 -9.53 25.60 34.22
CA ILE A 289 -8.72 26.66 33.63
C ILE A 289 -7.95 26.14 32.41
N TYR A 290 -7.85 26.97 31.38
CA TYR A 290 -7.15 26.66 30.13
C TYR A 290 -5.71 27.15 30.14
N CYS A 291 -4.76 26.30 29.77
CA CYS A 291 -3.36 26.70 29.57
C CYS A 291 -3.16 27.32 28.19
N ASP A 292 -2.71 28.57 28.12
CA ASP A 292 -2.53 29.33 26.86
C ASP A 292 -1.32 28.85 26.01
N ASN A 293 -0.62 27.80 26.45
CA ASN A 293 0.38 27.11 25.63
C ASN A 293 -0.26 25.98 24.81
N LYS A 294 -0.42 26.20 23.50
CA LYS A 294 -0.99 25.22 22.54
C LYS A 294 -0.23 23.88 22.46
N HIS A 295 1.01 23.83 22.94
CA HIS A 295 1.85 22.62 22.95
C HIS A 295 2.09 22.08 24.38
N CYS A 296 1.18 22.36 25.31
CA CYS A 296 1.26 21.84 26.67
C CYS A 296 1.17 20.31 26.69
N LYS A 297 2.26 19.65 27.12
CA LYS A 297 2.32 18.18 27.25
C LYS A 297 1.47 17.63 28.41
N LYS A 298 1.00 18.48 29.32
CA LYS A 298 0.25 18.11 30.52
C LYS A 298 -1.27 18.17 30.34
N GLY A 299 -1.75 18.56 29.15
CA GLY A 299 -3.17 18.78 28.86
C GLY A 299 -3.49 20.26 28.58
N THR A 300 -4.67 20.51 28.03
CA THR A 300 -5.14 21.85 27.65
C THR A 300 -6.04 22.50 28.70
N TRP A 301 -6.84 21.71 29.40
CA TRP A 301 -7.76 22.12 30.47
C TRP A 301 -7.42 21.42 31.77
N PHE A 302 -7.52 22.12 32.91
CA PHE A 302 -7.18 21.59 34.23
C PHE A 302 -8.25 21.94 35.24
N HIS A 303 -8.68 21.00 36.08
CA HIS A 303 -9.56 21.32 37.21
C HIS A 303 -8.81 22.23 38.19
N LEU A 304 -9.47 23.27 38.70
CA LEU A 304 -8.87 24.17 39.70
C LEU A 304 -8.42 23.39 40.94
N GLU A 305 -9.23 22.43 41.40
CA GLU A 305 -8.89 21.53 42.52
C GLU A 305 -7.59 20.74 42.26
N CYS A 306 -7.38 20.24 41.03
CA CYS A 306 -6.17 19.50 40.68
C CYS A 306 -4.91 20.37 40.66
N LEU A 307 -5.08 21.69 40.61
CA LEU A 307 -4.02 22.68 40.69
C LEU A 307 -3.91 23.33 42.07
N CYS A 308 -4.74 22.90 43.03
CA CYS A 308 -4.89 23.52 44.34
C CYS A 308 -5.24 25.03 44.24
N MET A 309 -6.08 25.40 43.28
CA MET A 309 -6.56 26.77 43.05
C MET A 309 -8.05 26.88 43.37
N ASN A 310 -8.48 28.07 43.77
CA ASN A 310 -9.89 28.45 43.85
C ASN A 310 -10.26 29.43 42.73
N GLU A 311 -11.54 29.76 42.59
CA GLU A 311 -12.03 30.72 41.59
C GLU A 311 -11.34 32.09 41.68
N GLU A 312 -11.06 32.54 42.91
CA GLU A 312 -10.39 33.83 43.17
C GLU A 312 -8.92 33.85 42.69
N ASP A 313 -8.30 32.67 42.57
CA ASP A 313 -6.92 32.52 42.13
C ASP A 313 -6.78 32.51 40.59
N VAL A 314 -7.90 32.46 39.85
CA VAL A 314 -7.92 32.46 38.39
C VAL A 314 -7.52 33.85 37.88
N PRO A 315 -6.37 33.98 37.18
CA PRO A 315 -5.93 35.31 36.74
C PRO A 315 -6.82 35.87 35.65
N ASN A 316 -7.00 37.19 35.67
CA ASN A 316 -7.58 37.91 34.54
C ASN A 316 -6.61 37.89 33.35
N GLY A 317 -6.87 37.03 32.37
CA GLY A 317 -6.11 36.94 31.12
C GLY A 317 -5.41 35.60 30.93
N LYS A 318 -4.22 35.63 30.32
CA LYS A 318 -3.48 34.41 29.94
C LYS A 318 -2.94 33.68 31.16
N TRP A 319 -3.24 32.40 31.26
CA TRP A 319 -2.72 31.51 32.30
C TRP A 319 -1.90 30.37 31.71
N TYR A 320 -0.89 29.93 32.45
CA TYR A 320 0.02 28.86 32.05
C TYR A 320 0.21 27.89 33.22
N CYS A 321 0.07 26.58 32.97
CA CYS A 321 0.12 25.55 34.01
C CYS A 321 1.49 25.35 34.66
N SER A 322 2.55 25.91 34.08
CA SER A 322 3.90 25.82 34.63
C SER A 322 4.81 26.92 34.06
N PRO A 323 5.95 27.21 34.72
CA PRO A 323 6.93 28.18 34.22
C PRO A 323 7.40 27.88 32.80
N GLU A 324 7.52 26.60 32.43
CA GLU A 324 7.91 26.18 31.08
C GLU A 324 6.87 26.58 30.02
N CYS A 325 5.58 26.56 30.38
CA CYS A 325 4.51 26.98 29.47
C CYS A 325 4.42 28.51 29.31
N LYS A 326 4.92 29.27 30.30
CA LYS A 326 4.95 30.74 30.27
C LYS A 326 6.11 31.30 29.45
N MET A 327 7.13 30.49 29.15
CA MET A 327 8.29 30.95 28.37
C MET A 327 7.90 31.21 26.90
N PRO A 328 8.23 32.39 26.34
CA PRO A 328 8.00 32.65 24.93
C PRO A 328 8.84 31.71 24.07
N ILE A 329 8.20 31.02 23.12
CA ILE A 329 8.82 30.13 22.14
C ILE A 329 9.91 30.84 21.29
N HIS A 330 9.98 32.18 21.33
CA HIS A 330 10.78 33.02 20.44
C HIS A 330 12.22 33.37 20.87
N THR A 331 12.75 32.91 22.01
CA THR A 331 14.19 33.10 22.33
C THR A 331 15.05 31.86 22.17
N TYR A 332 14.49 30.75 21.67
CA TYR A 332 15.29 29.77 20.96
C TYR A 332 15.37 30.23 19.49
N LYS A 333 16.49 30.84 19.09
CA LYS A 333 16.93 30.72 17.70
C LYS A 333 17.14 29.23 17.45
N GLN A 334 16.07 28.52 17.08
CA GLN A 334 16.19 27.26 16.37
C GLN A 334 16.93 27.60 15.09
N GLY A 335 18.26 27.41 15.10
CA GLY A 335 18.92 27.03 13.86
C GLY A 335 18.09 25.90 13.25
N LYS A 336 17.82 25.98 11.95
CA LYS A 336 17.21 24.92 11.14
C LYS A 336 18.13 23.68 11.11
N GLY A 337 18.30 23.05 12.25
CA GLY A 337 18.81 21.72 12.41
C GLY A 337 17.84 21.07 13.38
N ASN A 338 17.06 20.10 12.88
CA ASN A 338 16.34 19.19 13.76
C ASN A 338 17.33 18.77 14.85
N ARG A 339 17.01 19.05 16.11
CA ARG A 339 17.79 18.52 17.23
C ARG A 339 17.66 17.02 17.11
N LYS A 340 18.68 16.37 16.54
CA LYS A 340 18.75 14.92 16.45
C LYS A 340 18.53 14.38 17.86
N VAL A 341 17.40 13.73 18.07
CA VAL A 341 17.16 12.98 19.31
C VAL A 341 18.25 11.90 19.39
N VAL A 342 18.59 11.42 20.59
CA VAL A 342 19.60 10.35 20.75
C VAL A 342 19.25 9.13 19.87
N ALA A 343 17.96 8.86 19.68
CA ALA A 343 17.45 7.88 18.72
C ALA A 343 17.89 8.17 17.27
N ASP A 344 17.73 9.41 16.80
CA ASP A 344 18.04 9.87 15.43
C ASP A 344 19.54 9.81 15.09
N ALA A 345 20.40 9.78 16.11
CA ALA A 345 21.85 9.60 15.98
C ALA A 345 22.28 8.11 15.93
N LEU A 346 21.42 7.20 16.41
CA LEU A 346 21.62 5.74 16.39
C LEU A 346 20.91 5.06 15.21
N THR A 347 19.93 5.74 14.60
CA THR A 347 19.21 5.24 13.42
C THR A 347 20.08 5.28 12.17
N ASP A 348 20.22 4.13 11.51
CA ASP A 348 20.84 4.05 10.18
C ASP A 348 19.81 4.43 9.11
N HIS A 349 19.66 5.73 8.90
CA HIS A 349 18.75 6.30 7.91
C HIS A 349 18.98 5.77 6.48
N LYS A 350 20.20 5.33 6.15
CA LYS A 350 20.50 4.76 4.82
C LYS A 350 19.96 3.34 4.72
N ARG A 351 20.15 2.54 5.77
CA ARG A 351 19.57 1.21 5.87
C ARG A 351 18.05 1.29 5.83
N ASP A 352 17.44 2.17 6.62
CA ASP A 352 15.98 2.31 6.66
C ASP A 352 15.41 2.70 5.29
N TYR A 353 16.06 3.64 4.61
CA TYR A 353 15.68 4.01 3.24
C TYR A 353 15.79 2.82 2.28
N ALA A 354 16.88 2.05 2.33
CA ALA A 354 17.07 0.86 1.50
C ALA A 354 15.99 -0.20 1.77
N LEU A 355 15.68 -0.45 3.05
CA LEU A 355 14.60 -1.36 3.45
C LEU A 355 13.24 -0.88 2.94
N MET A 356 12.99 0.43 2.91
CA MET A 356 11.76 0.99 2.32
C MET A 356 11.67 0.82 0.81
N VAL A 357 12.79 1.01 0.09
CA VAL A 357 12.84 0.71 -1.36
C VAL A 357 12.55 -0.77 -1.62
N MET A 358 13.15 -1.67 -0.83
CA MET A 358 12.88 -3.11 -0.92
C MET A 358 11.41 -3.42 -0.63
N TRP A 359 10.85 -2.87 0.46
CA TRP A 359 9.45 -3.06 0.85
C TRP A 359 8.51 -2.62 -0.27
N ARG A 360 8.67 -1.39 -0.80
CA ARG A 360 7.82 -0.86 -1.88
C ARG A 360 7.98 -1.65 -3.18
N GLY A 361 9.20 -2.02 -3.55
CA GLY A 361 9.47 -2.79 -4.77
C GLY A 361 8.93 -4.22 -4.71
N LEU A 362 9.15 -4.94 -3.61
CA LEU A 362 8.60 -6.29 -3.42
C LEU A 362 7.07 -6.28 -3.48
N ASN A 363 6.46 -5.29 -2.83
CA ASN A 363 5.02 -5.04 -2.87
C ASN A 363 4.48 -4.83 -4.29
N GLN A 364 5.21 -4.13 -5.16
CA GLN A 364 4.80 -3.97 -6.56
C GLN A 364 4.92 -5.29 -7.34
N ARG A 365 5.98 -6.07 -7.09
CA ARG A 365 6.20 -7.35 -7.77
C ARG A 365 5.15 -8.39 -7.44
N ILE A 366 4.79 -8.57 -6.16
CA ILE A 366 3.75 -9.53 -5.75
C ILE A 366 2.39 -9.15 -6.34
N ARG A 367 2.03 -7.85 -6.37
CA ARG A 367 0.78 -7.38 -7.01
C ARG A 367 0.78 -7.65 -8.52
N LYS A 368 1.90 -7.35 -9.18
CA LYS A 368 2.07 -7.61 -10.61
C LYS A 368 1.96 -9.10 -10.94
N ASP A 369 2.51 -9.97 -10.08
CA ASP A 369 2.39 -11.42 -10.19
C ASP A 369 0.94 -11.89 -10.01
N ALA A 370 0.24 -11.44 -8.96
CA ALA A 370 -1.17 -11.76 -8.72
C ALA A 370 -2.06 -11.38 -9.93
N ILE A 371 -1.83 -10.23 -10.55
CA ILE A 371 -2.56 -9.78 -11.76
C ILE A 371 -2.23 -10.66 -12.97
N ARG A 372 -0.95 -11.00 -13.16
CA ARG A 372 -0.51 -11.83 -14.30
C ARG A 372 -1.10 -13.23 -14.23
N GLU A 373 -1.22 -13.78 -13.03
CA GLU A 373 -1.82 -15.09 -12.78
C GLU A 373 -3.36 -15.03 -12.66
N ASN A 374 -3.96 -13.84 -12.67
CA ASN A 374 -5.39 -13.62 -12.47
C ASN A 374 -5.89 -14.24 -11.14
N ASP A 375 -5.10 -14.08 -10.08
CA ASP A 375 -5.41 -14.55 -8.74
C ASP A 375 -6.15 -13.47 -7.94
N GLY A 376 -7.49 -13.55 -7.97
CA GLY A 376 -8.36 -12.59 -7.29
C GLY A 376 -8.16 -12.51 -5.78
N GLU A 377 -7.87 -13.63 -5.11
CA GLU A 377 -7.63 -13.66 -3.65
C GLU A 377 -6.39 -12.85 -3.29
N ARG A 378 -5.30 -13.04 -4.03
CA ARG A 378 -4.06 -12.26 -3.83
C ARG A 378 -4.24 -10.79 -4.21
N MET A 379 -4.97 -10.50 -5.30
CA MET A 379 -5.28 -9.12 -5.70
C MET A 379 -6.06 -8.35 -4.64
N ILE A 380 -6.96 -9.02 -3.91
CA ILE A 380 -7.73 -8.43 -2.81
C ILE A 380 -6.85 -8.24 -1.55
N ARG A 381 -5.97 -9.21 -1.24
CA ARG A 381 -5.11 -9.17 -0.05
C ARG A 381 -4.07 -8.05 -0.08
N HIS A 382 -3.53 -7.74 -1.26
CA HIS A 382 -2.51 -6.69 -1.46
C HIS A 382 -3.12 -5.30 -1.62
#